data_AF-A0A3C0C9L4-F1
#
_entry.id   AF-A0A3C0C9L4-F1
#
_cell.length_a   1.000
_cell.length_b   1.000
_cell.length_c   1.000
_cell.angle_alpha   90.00
_cell.angle_beta   90.00
_cell.angle_gamma   90.00
#
_symmetry.space_group_name_H-M   'P 1'
#
loop_
_entity.id
_entity.type
_entity.pdbx_description
1 polymer ?
#
loop_
_entity_poly.entity_id
_entity_poly.type
_entity_poly.pdbx_seq_one_letter_code
_entity_poly.pdbx_strand_id
1 'polypeptide(L)' 'MQDLSAYNSFGLHVRAEDLIMIHSVEDLKKVPGGQVLILGRGSDVLFTDDYQGTVLVNDIRGLQVEEC' A
#
# COMPACT_ATOMS: atom_id res chain seq x y z
N MET A 1 -11.00 6.62 6.73
CA MET A 1 -9.59 6.98 6.59
C MET A 1 -8.73 5.99 7.34
N GLN A 2 -7.72 5.43 6.67
CA GLN A 2 -6.84 4.35 7.10
C GLN A 2 -5.46 4.90 7.47
N ASP A 3 -4.84 4.38 8.53
CA ASP A 3 -3.51 4.83 8.98
C ASP A 3 -2.39 4.26 8.08
N LEU A 4 -1.49 5.12 7.63
CA LEU A 4 -0.34 4.78 6.80
C LEU A 4 0.99 4.71 7.57
N SER A 5 0.99 4.89 8.89
CA SER A 5 2.21 4.92 9.71
C SER A 5 3.06 3.66 9.61
N ALA A 6 2.44 2.49 9.38
CA ALA A 6 3.14 1.22 9.16
C ALA A 6 3.69 1.05 7.72
N TYR A 7 3.31 1.93 6.80
CA TYR A 7 3.58 1.83 5.35
C TYR A 7 4.47 2.95 4.83
N ASN A 8 5.15 3.67 5.72
CA ASN A 8 6.21 4.61 5.36
C ASN A 8 7.36 4.51 6.36
N SER A 9 8.61 4.45 5.87
CA SER A 9 9.79 4.28 6.73
C SER A 9 10.09 5.47 7.63
N PHE A 10 9.54 6.64 7.31
CA PHE A 10 9.65 7.85 8.14
C PHE A 10 8.77 7.79 9.40
N GLY A 11 7.86 6.82 9.50
CA GLY A 11 6.97 6.67 10.67
C GLY A 11 5.97 7.81 10.82
N LEU A 12 5.62 8.48 9.72
CA LEU A 12 4.68 9.60 9.73
C LEU A 12 3.26 9.10 10.00
N HIS A 13 2.57 9.77 10.92
CA HIS A 13 1.17 9.53 11.23
C HIS A 13 0.26 10.28 10.25
N VAL A 14 0.10 9.69 9.05
CA VAL A 14 -0.74 10.21 7.97
C VAL A 14 -1.77 9.16 7.58
N ARG A 15 -2.87 9.59 6.95
CA ARG A 15 -4.00 8.73 6.60
C ARG A 15 -4.29 8.72 5.11
N ALA A 16 -4.90 7.64 4.63
CA ALA A 16 -5.51 7.55 3.30
C ALA A 16 -7.04 7.43 3.42
N GLU A 17 -7.82 7.69 2.36
CA GLU A 17 -9.24 7.35 2.35
C GLU A 17 -9.44 5.84 2.50
N ASP A 18 -8.78 5.09 1.61
CA ASP A 18 -8.79 3.64 1.54
C ASP A 18 -7.38 3.07 1.50
N LEU A 19 -7.24 1.85 2.03
CA LEU A 19 -6.00 1.09 2.03
C LEU A 19 -6.33 -0.35 1.64
N ILE A 20 -5.71 -0.87 0.57
CA ILE A 20 -5.98 -2.19 0.02
C ILE A 20 -4.66 -2.95 -0.12
N MET A 21 -4.59 -4.15 0.46
CA MET A 21 -3.47 -5.07 0.26
C MET A 21 -3.65 -5.83 -1.04
N ILE A 22 -2.61 -5.92 -1.86
CA ILE A 22 -2.58 -6.63 -3.13
C ILE A 22 -1.67 -7.85 -2.98
N HIS A 23 -2.25 -9.05 -3.03
CA HIS A 23 -1.51 -10.31 -2.87
C HIS A 23 -1.38 -11.07 -4.20
N SER A 24 -2.17 -10.69 -5.21
CA SER A 24 -2.17 -11.28 -6.55
C SER A 24 -2.43 -10.22 -7.63
N VAL A 25 -2.14 -10.56 -8.89
CA VAL A 25 -2.48 -9.71 -10.04
C VAL A 25 -4.01 -9.60 -10.19
N GLU A 26 -4.75 -10.62 -9.77
CA GLU A 26 -6.21 -10.65 -9.76
C GLU A 26 -6.84 -9.62 -8.83
N ASP A 27 -6.17 -9.29 -7.72
CA ASP A 27 -6.67 -8.28 -6.78
C ASP A 27 -6.72 -6.89 -7.42
N LEU A 28 -5.83 -6.59 -8.37
CA LEU A 28 -5.83 -5.33 -9.12
C LEU A 28 -7.12 -5.14 -9.93
N LYS A 29 -7.82 -6.22 -10.31
CA LYS A 29 -9.09 -6.13 -11.04
C LYS A 29 -10.26 -5.66 -10.18
N LYS A 30 -10.11 -5.71 -8.85
CA LYS A 30 -11.13 -5.32 -7.86
C LYS A 30 -10.90 -3.90 -7.32
N VAL A 31 -9.80 -3.27 -7.70
CA VAL A 31 -9.45 -1.92 -7.25
C VAL A 31 -10.45 -0.91 -7.85
N PRO A 32 -11.04 -0.02 -7.03
CA PRO A 32 -11.89 1.04 -7.55
C PRO A 32 -11.10 1.99 -8.44
N GLY A 33 -11.72 2.51 -9.51
CA GLY A 33 -11.11 3.57 -10.32
C GLY A 33 -10.97 4.87 -9.53
N GLY A 34 -10.04 5.74 -9.93
CA GLY A 34 -9.81 7.04 -9.27
C GLY A 34 -8.34 7.31 -9.01
N GLN A 35 -8.06 8.14 -8.00
CA GLN A 35 -6.70 8.53 -7.64
C GLN A 35 -6.06 7.45 -6.75
N VAL A 36 -5.14 6.69 -7.33
CA VAL A 36 -4.50 5.54 -6.68
C VAL A 36 -3.00 5.80 -6.49
N LEU A 37 -2.51 5.48 -5.30
CA LEU A 37 -1.08 5.43 -4.98
C LEU A 37 -0.68 3.99 -4.69
N ILE A 38 0.36 3.47 -5.36
CA ILE A 38 0.87 2.12 -5.12
C ILE A 38 2.15 2.21 -4.28
N LEU A 39 2.17 1.50 -3.16
CA LEU A 39 3.32 1.36 -2.27
C LEU A 39 3.83 -0.08 -2.29
N GLY A 40 5.15 -0.24 -2.24
CA GLY A 40 5.77 -1.47 -1.74
C GLY A 40 5.84 -1.40 -0.22
N ARG A 41 7.05 -1.25 0.32
CA ARG A 41 7.29 -1.03 1.77
C ARG A 41 7.29 0.43 2.21
N GLY A 42 7.15 1.38 1.27
CA GLY A 42 7.15 2.82 1.55
C GLY A 42 8.47 3.39 2.08
N SER A 43 9.61 2.81 1.67
CA SER A 43 10.93 3.24 2.13
C SER A 43 11.45 4.53 1.48
N ASP A 44 10.84 4.96 0.38
CA ASP A 44 11.26 6.10 -0.45
C ASP A 44 10.04 7.00 -0.80
N VAL A 45 9.21 7.27 0.20
CA VAL A 45 8.03 8.13 0.08
C VAL A 45 7.98 9.07 1.27
N LEU A 46 7.76 10.35 1.01
CA LEU A 46 7.49 11.36 2.01
C LEU A 46 6.06 11.88 1.81
N PHE A 47 5.15 11.50 2.71
CA PHE A 47 3.82 12.09 2.76
C PHE A 47 3.89 13.48 3.38
N THR A 48 3.37 14.48 2.67
CA THR A 48 3.33 15.86 3.16
C THR A 48 2.01 16.22 3.85
N ASP A 49 0.96 15.42 3.64
CA ASP A 49 -0.37 15.54 4.23
C ASP A 49 -1.12 14.20 4.11
N ASP A 50 -2.33 14.12 4.67
CA ASP A 50 -3.26 13.03 4.44
C ASP A 50 -3.58 12.86 2.94
N TYR A 51 -3.66 11.62 2.49
CA TYR A 51 -3.89 11.25 1.10
C TYR A 51 -5.39 11.03 0.82
N GLN A 52 -6.01 11.91 0.04
CA GLN A 52 -7.42 11.82 -0.36
C GLN A 52 -7.60 10.86 -1.55
N GLY A 53 -7.32 9.57 -1.32
CA GLY A 53 -7.52 8.52 -2.31
C GLY A 53 -7.18 7.14 -1.77
N THR A 54 -7.12 6.17 -2.69
CA THR A 54 -6.85 4.77 -2.35
C THR A 54 -5.34 4.47 -2.41
N VAL A 55 -4.81 3.89 -1.34
CA VAL A 55 -3.45 3.36 -1.30
C VAL A 55 -3.49 1.85 -1.51
N LEU A 56 -2.74 1.35 -2.50
CA LEU A 56 -2.52 -0.08 -2.71
C LEU A 56 -1.16 -0.47 -2.16
N VAL A 57 -1.11 -1.49 -1.31
CA VAL A 57 0.16 -2.04 -0.82
C VAL A 57 0.43 -3.36 -1.54
N ASN A 58 1.48 -3.37 -2.35
CA ASN A 58 1.92 -4.56 -3.08
C ASN A 58 2.63 -5.54 -2.15
N ASP A 59 1.99 -6.68 -1.90
CA ASP A 59 2.52 -7.86 -1.19
C ASP A 59 2.39 -9.12 -2.08
N ILE A 60 2.53 -8.97 -3.40
CA ILE A 60 2.62 -10.10 -4.32
C ILE A 60 3.99 -10.76 -4.11
N ARG A 61 3.99 -12.02 -3.65
CA ARG A 61 5.22 -12.79 -3.39
C ARG A 61 5.54 -13.68 -4.59
N GLY A 62 6.77 -13.62 -5.07
CA GLY A 62 7.25 -14.42 -6.21
C GLY A 62 8.18 -15.59 -5.83
N LEU A 63 8.57 -15.69 -4.56
CA LEU A 63 9.48 -16.73 -4.07
C LEU A 63 8.81 -17.46 -2.90
N GLN A 64 8.60 -18.76 -3.05
CA GLN A 64 8.27 -19.66 -1.95
C GLN A 64 9.56 -20.27 -1.44
N VAL A 65 9.87 -20.04 -0.17
CA VAL A 65 10.97 -20.70 0.53
C VAL A 65 10.35 -21.84 1.34
N GLU A 66 10.65 -23.08 0.98
CA GLU A 66 10.33 -24.25 1.80
C GLU A 66 11.54 -24.57 2.67
N GLU A 67 11.32 -24.71 3.98
CA GLU A 67 12.35 -25.24 4.89
C GLU A 67 12.38 -26.77 4.76
N CYS A 68 13.57 -27.33 4.52
CA CYS A 68 13.81 -28.78 4.40
C CYS A 68 13.71 -29.51 5.75
#